data_AF-A0A6I6VYX4-F1
#
_entry.id   AF-A0A6I6VYX4-F1
#
_cell.length_a   1.000
_cell.length_b   1.000
_cell.length_c   1.000
_cell.angle_alpha   90.00
_cell.angle_beta   90.00
_cell.angle_gamma   90.00
#
_symmetry.space_group_name_H-M   'P 1'
#
loop_
_entity.id
_entity.type
_entity.pdbx_description
1 polymer ?
#
loop_
_entity_poly.entity_id
_entity_poly.type
_entity_poly.pdbx_seq_one_letter_code
_entity_poly.pdbx_strand_id
1 'polypeptide(L)'
;MDSWKTLVAALIVSINAHASEESDDSYNNSMLSVLMAPTYTVAGTTGLTMLASNNFKPAKADALAFIGSNGEIRGAQFEQAIRFYRTTYTPPLMNDQQLAQAIAASY
;
A
#
# COMPACT_ATOMS: atom_id res chain seq x y z
N MET A 1 9.89 -39.50 -5.60
CA MET A 1 9.87 -38.12 -5.07
C MET A 1 10.10 -37.14 -6.23
N ASP A 2 9.37 -37.30 -7.35
CA ASP A 2 9.88 -36.77 -8.63
C ASP A 2 8.82 -36.00 -9.43
N SER A 3 7.53 -36.22 -9.19
CA SER A 3 6.43 -35.59 -9.93
C SER A 3 6.32 -34.07 -9.68
N TRP A 4 6.64 -33.60 -8.47
CA TRP A 4 6.66 -32.16 -8.16
C TRP A 4 7.77 -31.43 -8.90
N LYS A 5 8.94 -32.05 -9.06
CA LYS A 5 10.07 -31.47 -9.79
C LYS A 5 9.77 -31.37 -11.28
N THR A 6 9.12 -32.38 -11.86
CA THR A 6 8.69 -32.36 -13.26
C THR A 6 7.64 -31.28 -13.52
N LEU A 7 6.71 -31.08 -12.57
CA LEU A 7 5.69 -30.03 -12.65
C LEU A 7 6.31 -28.63 -12.60
N VAL A 8 7.28 -28.42 -11.71
CA VAL A 8 8.04 -27.16 -11.63
C VAL A 8 8.85 -26.92 -12.91
N ALA A 9 9.53 -27.94 -13.45
CA ALA A 9 10.29 -27.81 -14.68
C ALA A 9 9.40 -27.48 -15.89
N ALA A 10 8.22 -28.12 -15.99
CA ALA A 10 7.25 -27.84 -17.03
C ALA A 10 6.67 -26.42 -16.94
N LEU A 11 6.38 -25.95 -15.71
CA LEU A 11 5.98 -24.56 -15.46
C LEU A 11 7.07 -23.59 -15.91
N ILE A 12 8.33 -23.82 -15.55
CA ILE A 12 9.45 -22.94 -15.94
C ILE A 12 9.61 -22.89 -17.47
N VAL A 13 9.50 -24.03 -18.16
CA VAL A 13 9.63 -24.08 -19.64
C VAL A 13 8.46 -23.38 -20.34
N SER A 14 7.23 -23.49 -19.81
CA SER A 14 6.05 -22.83 -20.40
C SER A 14 6.12 -21.31 -20.40
N ILE A 15 6.89 -20.71 -19.48
CA ILE A 15 7.05 -19.24 -19.38
C ILE A 15 8.04 -18.72 -20.44
N ASN A 16 8.87 -19.59 -21.04
CA ASN A 16 9.95 -19.18 -21.95
C ASN A 16 9.68 -19.44 -23.44
N ALA A 17 8.51 -19.98 -23.80
CA ALA A 17 8.17 -20.24 -25.20
C ALA A 17 7.68 -18.95 -25.90
N HIS A 18 8.60 -18.01 -26.14
CA HIS A 18 8.35 -16.88 -27.04
C HIS A 18 8.79 -17.30 -28.45
N ALA A 19 7.85 -17.74 -29.28
CA ALA A 19 8.08 -17.86 -30.72
C ALA A 19 8.20 -16.45 -31.31
N SER A 20 9.28 -16.20 -32.05
CA SER A 20 9.52 -14.92 -32.72
C SER A 20 8.50 -14.73 -33.85
N GLU A 21 7.59 -13.78 -33.69
CA GLU A 21 6.63 -13.32 -34.71
C GLU A 21 7.04 -11.92 -35.20
N GLU A 22 6.74 -11.63 -36.46
CA GLU A 22 7.04 -10.35 -37.12
C GLU A 22 6.51 -9.16 -36.31
N SER A 23 7.34 -8.14 -36.10
CA SER A 23 7.06 -7.04 -35.17
C SER A 23 5.99 -6.10 -35.73
N ASP A 24 4.73 -6.40 -35.46
CA ASP A 24 3.62 -5.49 -35.67
C ASP A 24 3.49 -4.53 -34.47
N ASP A 25 3.04 -3.29 -34.68
CA ASP A 25 2.90 -2.27 -33.62
C ASP A 25 1.99 -2.79 -32.49
N SER A 26 1.01 -3.65 -32.82
CA SER A 26 0.15 -4.35 -31.88
C SER A 26 0.92 -5.26 -30.90
N TYR A 27 1.91 -6.00 -31.38
CA TYR A 27 2.74 -6.89 -30.55
C TYR A 27 3.63 -6.09 -29.61
N ASN A 28 4.26 -5.03 -30.12
CA ASN A 28 5.09 -4.13 -29.30
C ASN A 28 4.26 -3.40 -28.23
N ASN A 29 3.06 -2.94 -28.57
CA ASN A 29 2.14 -2.32 -27.62
C ASN A 29 1.63 -3.32 -26.57
N SER A 30 1.32 -4.55 -26.98
CA SER A 30 0.92 -5.63 -26.07
C SER A 30 2.06 -5.95 -25.08
N MET A 31 3.29 -6.13 -25.58
CA MET A 31 4.46 -6.38 -24.74
C MET A 31 4.73 -5.23 -23.76
N LEU A 32 4.64 -3.98 -24.23
CA LEU A 32 4.74 -2.80 -23.35
C LEU A 32 3.65 -2.81 -22.27
N SER A 33 2.41 -3.15 -22.63
CA SER A 33 1.29 -3.19 -21.68
C SER A 33 1.48 -4.27 -20.61
N VAL A 34 1.95 -5.47 -20.98
CA VAL A 34 2.25 -6.55 -20.04
C VAL A 34 3.40 -6.15 -19.11
N LEU A 35 4.41 -5.47 -19.64
CA LEU A 35 5.57 -5.01 -18.86
C LEU A 35 5.20 -3.87 -17.89
N MET A 36 4.32 -2.96 -18.30
CA MET A 36 3.95 -1.76 -17.53
C MET A 36 2.76 -1.96 -16.59
N ALA A 37 1.90 -2.96 -16.83
CA ALA A 37 0.74 -3.25 -15.99
C ALA A 37 1.10 -3.39 -14.50
N PRO A 38 2.15 -4.15 -14.10
CA PRO A 38 2.57 -4.22 -12.69
C PRO A 38 2.95 -2.85 -12.12
N THR A 39 3.67 -2.03 -12.89
CA THR A 39 4.10 -0.69 -12.49
C THR A 39 2.90 0.23 -12.26
N TYR A 40 1.91 0.20 -13.14
CA TYR A 40 0.68 0.97 -12.96
C TYR A 40 -0.12 0.50 -11.75
N THR A 41 -0.21 -0.81 -11.51
CA THR A 41 -0.86 -1.36 -10.32
C THR A 41 -0.17 -0.90 -9.04
N VAL A 42 1.18 -0.97 -8.97
CA VAL A 42 1.94 -0.51 -7.80
C VAL A 42 1.82 1.00 -7.62
N ALA A 43 1.94 1.79 -8.68
CA ALA A 43 1.82 3.24 -8.62
C ALA A 43 0.43 3.68 -8.13
N GLY A 44 -0.64 3.06 -8.67
CA GLY A 44 -2.02 3.34 -8.26
C GLY A 44 -2.26 3.01 -6.79
N THR A 45 -1.88 1.81 -6.35
CA THR A 45 -2.06 1.38 -4.96
C THR A 45 -1.21 2.18 -3.97
N THR A 46 0.01 2.57 -4.37
CA THR A 46 0.88 3.44 -3.57
C THR A 46 0.28 4.83 -3.43
N GLY A 47 -0.21 5.43 -4.52
CA GLY A 47 -0.87 6.74 -4.48
C GLY A 47 -2.08 6.78 -3.56
N LEU A 48 -2.93 5.73 -3.60
CA LEU A 48 -4.08 5.59 -2.70
C LEU A 48 -3.64 5.47 -1.22
N THR A 49 -2.57 4.71 -0.95
CA THR A 49 -2.00 4.56 0.40
C THR A 49 -1.39 5.87 0.91
N MET A 50 -0.70 6.62 0.04
CA MET A 50 -0.14 7.93 0.37
C MET A 50 -1.23 8.98 0.65
N LEU A 51 -2.37 8.91 -0.05
CA LEU A 51 -3.49 9.81 0.20
C LEU A 51 -4.08 9.61 1.61
N ALA A 52 -4.17 8.35 2.07
CA ALA A 52 -4.54 8.04 3.45
C ALA A 52 -3.47 8.56 4.43
N SER A 53 -2.19 8.38 4.12
CA SER A 53 -1.05 8.87 4.93
C SER A 53 -1.02 10.40 5.07
N ASN A 54 -1.44 11.14 4.04
CA ASN A 54 -1.48 12.61 4.07
C ASN A 54 -2.45 13.16 5.12
N ASN A 55 -3.44 12.38 5.57
CA ASN A 55 -4.31 12.78 6.67
C ASN A 55 -3.62 12.68 8.04
N PHE A 56 -2.59 11.84 8.17
CA PHE A 56 -1.88 11.58 9.44
C PHE A 56 -0.59 12.38 9.59
N LYS A 57 0.07 12.70 8.47
CA LYS A 57 1.30 13.50 8.45
C LYS A 57 1.20 14.86 9.16
N PRO A 58 0.13 15.66 8.96
CA PRO A 58 -0.01 16.93 9.68
C PRO A 58 -0.32 16.67 11.16
N ALA A 59 -1.04 15.59 11.48
CA ALA A 59 -1.42 15.23 12.85
C ALA A 59 -0.26 14.84 13.80
N LYS A 60 1.00 14.76 13.34
CA LYS A 60 2.15 14.39 14.18
C LYS A 60 2.33 15.31 15.39
N ALA A 61 2.31 16.63 15.18
CA ALA A 61 2.51 17.59 16.25
C ALA A 61 1.37 17.50 17.29
N ASP A 62 0.13 17.39 16.82
CA ASP A 62 -1.05 17.23 17.66
C ASP A 62 -1.04 15.88 18.41
N ALA A 63 -0.56 14.80 17.78
CA ALA A 63 -0.40 13.50 18.42
C ALA A 63 0.66 13.52 19.54
N LEU A 64 1.78 14.23 19.34
CA LEU A 64 2.78 14.44 20.39
C LEU A 64 2.22 15.26 21.55
N ALA A 65 1.41 16.30 21.27
CA ALA A 65 0.71 17.07 22.30
C ALA A 65 -0.30 16.21 23.06
N PHE A 66 -1.03 15.34 22.37
CA PHE A 66 -1.95 14.37 22.98
C PHE A 66 -1.21 13.39 23.90
N ILE A 67 -0.09 12.82 23.46
CA ILE A 67 0.73 11.92 24.28
C ILE A 67 1.29 12.66 25.50
N GLY A 68 1.89 13.84 25.30
CA GLY A 68 2.51 14.62 26.38
C GLY A 68 1.52 15.14 27.41
N SER A 69 0.24 15.26 27.05
CA SER A 69 -0.85 15.68 27.92
C SER A 69 -1.66 14.53 28.50
N ASN A 70 -1.21 13.27 28.36
CA ASN A 70 -1.98 12.08 28.77
C ASN A 70 -3.41 12.04 28.21
N GLY A 71 -3.59 12.55 26.99
CA GLY A 71 -4.85 12.54 26.26
C GLY A 71 -5.75 13.76 26.48
N GLU A 72 -5.28 14.78 27.20
CA GLU A 72 -6.06 15.97 27.53
C GLU A 72 -6.07 17.01 26.40
N ILE A 73 -4.97 17.16 25.67
CA ILE A 73 -4.86 18.08 24.53
C ILE A 73 -5.15 17.32 23.24
N ARG A 74 -6.33 17.57 22.67
CA ARG A 74 -6.78 17.00 21.39
C ARG A 74 -6.71 18.05 20.29
N GLY A 75 -5.58 18.09 19.59
CA GLY A 75 -5.38 18.99 18.46
C GLY A 75 -6.30 18.67 17.28
N ALA A 76 -6.65 19.67 16.49
CA ALA A 76 -7.66 19.56 15.43
C ALA A 76 -7.28 18.52 14.35
N GLN A 77 -5.99 18.42 14.01
CA GLN A 77 -5.52 17.50 12.99
C GLN A 77 -5.49 16.07 13.53
N PHE A 78 -5.16 15.89 14.82
CA PHE A 78 -5.23 14.59 15.47
C PHE A 78 -6.68 14.10 15.64
N GLU A 79 -7.63 15.00 15.93
CA GLU A 79 -9.06 14.67 15.95
C GLU A 79 -9.59 14.26 14.57
N GLN A 80 -9.15 14.96 13.51
CA GLN A 80 -9.48 14.57 12.13
C GLN A 80 -8.92 13.18 11.79
N ALA A 81 -7.68 12.91 12.20
CA ALA A 81 -7.05 11.60 12.04
C ALA A 81 -7.80 10.49 12.79
N ILE A 82 -8.23 10.73 14.04
CA ILE A 82 -9.04 9.77 14.81
C ILE A 82 -10.35 9.48 14.09
N ARG A 83 -11.06 10.52 13.62
CA ARG A 83 -12.32 10.36 12.89
C ARG A 83 -12.13 9.52 11.64
N PHE A 84 -11.15 9.88 10.81
CA PHE A 84 -10.82 9.14 9.60
C PHE A 84 -10.46 7.68 9.90
N TYR A 85 -9.65 7.43 10.94
CA TYR A 85 -9.27 6.09 11.36
C TYR A 85 -10.49 5.26 11.77
N ARG A 86 -11.35 5.80 12.64
CA ARG A 86 -12.55 5.10 13.13
C ARG A 86 -13.59 4.85 12.04
N THR A 87 -13.73 5.76 11.06
CA THR A 87 -14.64 5.52 9.92
C THR A 87 -14.09 4.50 8.95
N THR A 88 -12.77 4.38 8.82
CA THR A 88 -12.12 3.45 7.89
C THR A 88 -12.05 2.03 8.45
N TYR A 89 -11.82 1.90 9.76
CA TYR A 89 -11.66 0.62 10.44
C TYR A 89 -12.74 0.43 11.50
N THR A 90 -13.79 -0.31 11.15
CA THR A 90 -14.87 -0.69 12.07
C THR A 90 -14.90 -2.22 12.21
N PRO A 91 -14.60 -2.81 13.39
CA PRO A 91 -14.22 -2.13 14.63
C PRO A 91 -12.77 -1.60 14.60
N PRO A 92 -12.46 -0.52 15.36
CA PRO A 92 -11.11 0.04 15.40
C PRO A 92 -10.12 -0.92 16.05
N LEU A 93 -8.95 -1.08 15.44
CA LEU A 93 -7.90 -2.01 15.87
C LEU A 93 -7.01 -1.46 16.99
N MET A 94 -7.13 -0.16 17.29
CA MET A 94 -6.27 0.59 18.21
C MET A 94 -7.11 1.63 18.93
N ASN A 95 -6.78 1.91 20.19
CA ASN A 95 -7.33 3.06 20.91
C ASN A 95 -6.64 4.37 20.49
N ASP A 96 -7.19 5.51 20.90
CA ASP A 96 -6.66 6.84 20.53
C ASP A 96 -5.20 7.02 20.97
N GLN A 97 -4.79 6.46 22.12
CA GLN A 97 -3.41 6.52 22.62
C GLN A 97 -2.44 5.75 21.71
N GLN A 98 -2.82 4.54 21.32
CA GLN A 98 -2.05 3.68 20.42
C GLN A 98 -1.96 4.30 19.02
N LEU A 99 -3.03 4.92 18.55
CA LEU A 99 -3.03 5.67 17.28
C LEU A 99 -2.09 6.89 17.36
N ALA A 100 -2.12 7.65 18.46
CA ALA A 100 -1.19 8.77 18.66
C ALA A 100 0.27 8.31 18.62
N GLN A 101 0.59 7.22 19.30
CA GLN A 101 1.93 6.63 19.32
C GLN A 101 2.36 6.16 17.93
N ALA A 102 1.48 5.50 17.19
CA ALA A 102 1.75 5.05 15.83
C ALA A 102 2.04 6.23 14.89
N ILE A 103 1.25 7.31 14.97
CA ILE A 103 1.46 8.53 14.18
C ILE A 103 2.80 9.19 14.55
N ALA A 104 3.11 9.32 15.84
CA ALA A 104 4.34 9.93 16.32
C ALA A 104 5.61 9.16 15.92
N ALA A 105 5.52 7.83 15.77
CA ALA A 105 6.63 6.99 15.36
C ALA A 105 6.83 6.89 13.84
N SER A 106 5.79 7.17 13.04
CA SER A 106 5.77 6.91 11.60
C SER A 106 6.04 8.14 10.73
N TYR A 107 5.68 9.32 11.22
CA TYR A 107 5.85 10.62 10.55
C TYR A 107 6.79 11.47 11.38
#